data_AF-A0AAN7H090-F1
#
_entry.id   AF-A0AAN7H090-F1
#
_cell.length_a   1.000
_cell.length_b   1.000
_cell.length_c   1.000
_cell.angle_alpha   90.00
_cell.angle_beta   90.00
_cell.angle_gamma   90.00
#
_symmetry.space_group_name_H-M   'P 1'
#
loop_
_entity.id
_entity.type
_entity.pdbx_description
1 polymer ?
#
loop_
_entity_poly.entity_id
_entity_poly.type
_entity_poly.pdbx_seq_one_letter_code
_entity_poly.pdbx_strand_id
1 'polypeptide(L)'
;MILPTLLTLLFTTATALPAEAAAPAEAAAPAAGARISSIQYSGNGCIRDPKLSGGLVDPTFTFPNFAASLPGTNQTLNCQVHLVVDTAGSGWQFALSQNAVKGRVVLNPGTRLDYYTTVFFSEAAAKTSTVRGHIKNEDDSTLDKSVTLVNNLGGGKVWSQCTGSSGNAGILNVNFRGALSGSGKAYFEALQENWDLEWRKC
;
A
#
# COMPACT_ATOMS: atom_id res chain seq x y z
N MET A 1 -48.91 -55.80 33.81
CA MET A 1 -47.49 -56.06 33.47
C MET A 1 -46.90 -54.78 32.92
N ILE A 2 -46.01 -54.13 33.68
CA ILE A 2 -45.33 -52.88 33.31
C ILE A 2 -43.88 -53.28 33.00
N LEU A 3 -43.36 -52.93 31.83
CA LEU A 3 -41.97 -53.13 31.45
C LEU A 3 -41.33 -51.75 31.23
N PRO A 4 -40.23 -51.38 31.91
CA PRO A 4 -39.55 -50.12 31.66
C PRO A 4 -38.47 -50.33 30.58
N THR A 5 -38.53 -49.55 29.50
CA THR A 5 -37.49 -49.55 28.48
C THR A 5 -36.45 -48.49 28.83
N LEU A 6 -35.26 -48.96 29.21
CA LEU A 6 -34.08 -48.17 29.53
C LEU A 6 -33.42 -47.72 28.22
N LEU A 7 -33.36 -46.41 27.94
CA LEU A 7 -32.68 -45.87 26.76
C LEU A 7 -31.33 -45.26 27.17
N THR A 8 -30.25 -45.87 26.68
CA THR A 8 -28.86 -45.51 26.95
C THR A 8 -28.43 -44.31 26.09
N LEU A 9 -27.97 -43.22 26.72
CA LEU A 9 -27.32 -42.10 26.00
C LEU A 9 -25.84 -42.42 25.74
N LEU A 10 -25.44 -42.41 24.47
CA LEU A 10 -24.04 -42.45 24.03
C LEU A 10 -23.51 -41.02 23.88
N PHE A 11 -22.50 -40.65 24.67
CA PHE A 11 -21.74 -39.41 24.50
C PHE A 11 -20.60 -39.63 23.49
N THR A 12 -20.68 -38.99 22.34
CA THR A 12 -19.56 -38.89 21.37
C THR A 12 -18.66 -37.72 21.74
N THR A 13 -17.44 -38.01 22.20
CA THR A 13 -16.39 -37.02 22.43
C THR A 13 -15.76 -36.62 21.09
N ALA A 14 -16.00 -35.39 20.63
CA ALA A 14 -15.34 -34.82 19.47
C ALA A 14 -13.92 -34.37 19.86
N THR A 15 -12.90 -35.04 19.34
CA THR A 15 -11.50 -34.63 19.45
C THR A 15 -11.24 -33.47 18.49
N ALA A 16 -11.06 -32.26 19.03
CA ALA A 16 -10.60 -31.11 18.25
C ALA A 16 -9.11 -31.30 17.90
N LEU A 17 -8.80 -31.42 16.60
CA LEU A 17 -7.43 -31.38 16.11
C LEU A 17 -6.87 -29.95 16.25
N PRO A 18 -5.62 -29.77 16.68
CA PRO A 18 -5.00 -28.44 16.71
C PRO A 18 -4.82 -27.91 15.30
N ALA A 19 -5.28 -26.68 15.05
CA ALA A 19 -5.01 -25.96 13.82
C ALA A 19 -3.50 -25.63 13.76
N GLU A 20 -2.80 -26.24 12.81
CA GLU A 20 -1.39 -25.98 12.56
C GLU A 20 -1.25 -24.57 11.98
N ALA A 21 -0.68 -23.66 12.77
CA ALA A 21 -0.39 -22.31 12.32
C ALA A 21 0.72 -22.38 11.27
N ALA A 22 0.36 -22.17 10.00
CA ALA A 22 1.32 -22.08 8.91
C ALA A 22 2.34 -20.98 9.23
N ALA A 23 3.63 -21.35 9.19
CA ALA A 23 4.73 -20.41 9.36
C ALA A 23 4.62 -19.27 8.32
N PRO A 24 5.01 -18.03 8.66
CA PRO A 24 5.02 -16.94 7.69
C PRO A 24 5.90 -17.32 6.51
N ALA A 25 5.32 -17.27 5.30
CA ALA A 25 6.07 -17.51 4.07
C ALA A 25 7.21 -16.48 3.98
N GLU A 26 8.44 -16.97 3.82
CA GLU A 26 9.63 -16.15 3.63
C GLU A 26 9.50 -15.33 2.34
N ALA A 27 9.93 -14.06 2.38
CA ALA A 27 9.89 -13.19 1.22
C ALA A 27 10.76 -13.76 0.10
N ALA A 28 10.15 -14.09 -1.03
CA ALA A 28 10.83 -14.65 -2.18
C ALA A 28 11.34 -13.54 -3.12
N ALA A 29 12.31 -13.87 -3.98
CA ALA A 29 12.60 -13.05 -5.14
C ALA A 29 11.37 -12.98 -6.07
N PRO A 30 11.25 -11.94 -6.93
CA PRO A 30 10.20 -11.90 -7.95
C PRO A 30 10.17 -13.18 -8.78
N ALA A 31 8.97 -13.57 -9.22
CA ALA A 31 8.82 -14.73 -10.09
C ALA A 31 9.74 -14.60 -11.32
N ALA A 32 10.41 -15.68 -11.71
CA ALA A 32 11.28 -15.67 -12.88
C ALA A 32 10.48 -15.25 -14.13
N GLY A 33 10.93 -14.20 -14.82
CA GLY A 33 10.23 -13.64 -15.98
C GLY A 33 9.14 -12.62 -15.65
N ALA A 34 8.92 -12.31 -14.36
CA ALA A 34 7.98 -11.28 -13.97
C ALA A 34 8.42 -9.91 -14.48
N ARG A 35 7.46 -9.13 -15.00
CA ARG A 35 7.70 -7.77 -15.49
C ARG A 35 6.49 -6.87 -15.32
N ILE A 36 6.76 -5.58 -15.24
CA ILE A 36 5.76 -4.53 -15.38
C ILE A 36 5.32 -4.52 -16.84
N SER A 37 4.05 -4.83 -17.10
CA SER A 37 3.50 -4.90 -18.47
C SER A 37 2.82 -3.60 -18.89
N SER A 38 2.27 -2.85 -17.93
CA SER A 38 1.62 -1.57 -18.15
C SER A 38 1.67 -0.73 -16.88
N ILE A 39 1.72 0.58 -17.07
CA ILE A 39 1.54 1.56 -16.01
C ILE A 39 0.64 2.69 -16.48
N GLN A 40 -0.27 3.11 -15.62
CA GLN A 40 -1.09 4.30 -15.83
C GLN A 40 -1.13 5.14 -14.55
N TYR A 41 -1.46 6.41 -14.70
CA TYR A 41 -1.51 7.36 -13.60
C TYR A 41 -2.84 8.10 -13.56
N SER A 42 -3.31 8.42 -12.37
CA SER A 42 -4.49 9.26 -12.17
C SER A 42 -4.41 10.09 -10.89
N GLY A 43 -5.28 11.09 -10.75
CA GLY A 43 -5.31 11.98 -9.60
C GLY A 43 -4.76 13.37 -9.92
N ASN A 44 -5.10 14.33 -9.06
CA ASN A 44 -4.78 15.75 -9.27
C ASN A 44 -3.31 16.11 -8.96
N GLY A 45 -2.54 15.18 -8.36
CA GLY A 45 -1.12 15.33 -8.05
C GLY A 45 -0.17 14.82 -9.14
N CYS A 46 -0.63 14.00 -10.09
CA CYS A 46 0.12 13.64 -11.29
C CYS A 46 -0.36 14.45 -12.51
N ILE A 47 -0.21 15.78 -12.46
CA ILE A 47 -0.55 16.68 -13.59
C ILE A 47 0.23 16.29 -14.85
N ARG A 48 1.45 15.77 -14.66
CA ARG A 48 2.20 15.03 -15.68
C ARG A 48 2.59 13.68 -15.12
N ASP A 49 2.58 12.68 -15.98
CA ASP A 49 2.92 11.31 -15.62
C ASP A 49 4.31 11.23 -14.95
N PRO A 50 4.40 10.59 -13.77
CA PRO A 50 5.67 10.26 -13.15
C PRO A 50 6.53 9.41 -14.09
N LYS A 51 7.84 9.60 -14.01
CA LYS A 51 8.79 8.75 -14.73
C LYS A 51 9.12 7.52 -13.88
N LEU A 52 8.83 6.33 -14.40
CA LEU A 52 9.28 5.08 -13.81
C LEU A 52 10.76 4.82 -14.14
N SER A 53 11.53 4.45 -13.12
CA SER A 53 12.85 3.82 -13.23
C SER A 53 12.91 2.59 -12.33
N GLY A 54 13.84 1.67 -12.62
CA GLY A 54 13.94 0.39 -11.89
C GLY A 54 12.99 -0.68 -12.45
N GLY A 55 12.80 -1.75 -11.67
CA GLY A 55 11.95 -2.89 -12.05
C GLY A 55 10.97 -3.29 -10.95
N LEU A 56 10.62 -4.58 -10.88
CA LEU A 56 9.76 -5.14 -9.81
C LEU A 56 10.48 -5.30 -8.45
N VAL A 57 11.79 -5.06 -8.42
CA VAL A 57 12.59 -5.11 -7.19
C VAL A 57 12.62 -3.75 -6.51
N ASP A 58 12.75 -2.68 -7.29
CA ASP A 58 12.96 -1.31 -6.84
C ASP A 58 12.17 -0.25 -7.66
N PRO A 59 10.84 -0.42 -7.87
CA PRO A 59 10.07 0.52 -8.67
C PRO A 59 10.16 1.92 -8.07
N THR A 60 10.61 2.87 -8.89
CA THR A 60 10.83 4.25 -8.47
C THR A 60 10.10 5.19 -9.42
N PHE A 61 9.19 6.00 -8.87
CA PHE A 61 8.43 7.01 -9.59
C PHE A 61 8.99 8.39 -9.29
N THR A 62 9.45 9.09 -10.31
CA THR A 62 9.91 10.48 -10.18
C THR A 62 8.78 11.42 -10.60
N PHE A 63 8.33 12.25 -9.66
CA PHE A 63 7.26 13.22 -9.90
C PHE A 63 7.81 14.47 -10.58
N PRO A 64 7.23 14.92 -11.70
CA PRO A 64 7.64 16.16 -12.33
C PRO A 64 7.07 17.42 -11.65
N ASN A 65 5.93 17.32 -10.95
CA ASN A 65 5.26 18.46 -10.30
C ASN A 65 4.17 18.07 -9.27
N PHE A 66 4.46 17.13 -8.37
CA PHE A 66 3.57 16.89 -7.21
C PHE A 66 3.88 17.92 -6.12
N ALA A 67 3.09 18.99 -6.01
CA ALA A 67 3.31 20.04 -5.00
C ALA A 67 2.03 20.71 -4.50
N ALA A 68 1.85 20.77 -3.18
CA ALA A 68 0.75 21.43 -2.48
C ALA A 68 1.25 22.69 -1.73
N SER A 69 0.42 23.71 -1.60
CA SER A 69 0.78 24.98 -0.92
C SER A 69 -0.38 25.66 -0.18
N LEU A 70 -0.07 26.36 0.93
CA LEU A 70 -0.88 27.34 1.69
C LEU A 70 -0.13 28.69 1.75
N PRO A 71 -0.78 29.87 1.85
CA PRO A 71 -2.14 30.10 2.35
C PRO A 71 -3.22 29.99 1.25
N GLY A 72 -4.38 29.45 1.61
CA GLY A 72 -5.50 29.16 0.71
C GLY A 72 -6.56 28.32 1.44
N THR A 73 -7.32 27.49 0.72
CA THR A 73 -8.07 26.37 1.33
C THR A 73 -7.13 25.21 1.67
N ASN A 74 -7.50 24.35 2.62
CA ASN A 74 -6.81 23.07 2.83
C ASN A 74 -6.58 22.38 1.47
N GLN A 75 -5.33 22.14 1.11
CA GLN A 75 -4.95 21.55 -0.16
C GLN A 75 -4.73 20.06 0.02
N THR A 76 -5.36 19.25 -0.84
CA THR A 76 -5.16 17.81 -0.88
C THR A 76 -4.85 17.42 -2.31
N LEU A 77 -3.69 16.78 -2.50
CA LEU A 77 -3.25 16.22 -3.77
C LEU A 77 -3.06 14.72 -3.64
N ASN A 78 -3.41 13.99 -4.67
CA ASN A 78 -3.14 12.57 -4.76
C ASN A 78 -2.59 12.18 -6.12
N CYS A 79 -1.70 11.21 -6.13
CA CYS A 79 -1.26 10.54 -7.33
C CYS A 79 -1.45 9.04 -7.14
N GLN A 80 -2.22 8.43 -8.03
CA GLN A 80 -2.48 7.01 -8.05
C GLN A 80 -1.75 6.38 -9.23
N VAL A 81 -0.96 5.35 -8.93
CA VAL A 81 -0.31 4.49 -9.89
C VAL A 81 -1.14 3.22 -10.05
N HIS A 82 -1.44 2.88 -11.30
CA HIS A 82 -2.10 1.63 -11.70
C HIS A 82 -1.05 0.75 -12.38
N LEU A 83 -0.55 -0.26 -11.66
CA LEU A 83 0.53 -1.13 -12.10
C LEU A 83 -0.03 -2.50 -12.50
N VAL A 84 0.25 -2.93 -13.74
CA VAL A 84 -0.07 -4.29 -14.21
C VAL A 84 1.21 -5.12 -14.23
N VAL A 85 1.17 -6.27 -13.56
CA VAL A 85 2.30 -7.19 -13.47
C VAL A 85 1.94 -8.53 -14.11
N ASP A 86 2.81 -8.98 -15.02
CA ASP A 86 2.78 -10.32 -15.60
C ASP A 86 3.90 -11.13 -14.94
N THR A 87 3.58 -12.27 -14.33
CA THR A 87 4.53 -13.14 -13.63
C THR A 87 5.14 -14.22 -14.51
N ALA A 88 4.75 -14.31 -15.79
CA ALA A 88 5.18 -15.32 -16.77
C ALA A 88 4.95 -16.79 -16.37
N GLY A 89 4.27 -17.05 -15.25
CA GLY A 89 4.02 -18.37 -14.70
C GLY A 89 3.08 -18.35 -13.50
N SER A 90 2.60 -19.54 -13.12
CA SER A 90 1.58 -19.72 -12.07
C SER A 90 2.15 -19.86 -10.66
N GLY A 91 1.27 -19.71 -9.67
CA GLY A 91 1.56 -19.96 -8.25
C GLY A 91 2.36 -18.84 -7.59
N TRP A 92 2.15 -17.60 -8.00
CA TRP A 92 2.81 -16.44 -7.40
C TRP A 92 1.80 -15.38 -6.98
N GLN A 93 2.14 -14.67 -5.91
CA GLN A 93 1.49 -13.45 -5.49
C GLN A 93 2.53 -12.40 -5.13
N PHE A 94 2.13 -11.14 -5.24
CA PHE A 94 2.91 -10.02 -4.74
C PHE A 94 2.04 -9.00 -3.99
N ALA A 95 2.67 -8.18 -3.16
CA ALA A 95 2.05 -7.10 -2.42
C ALA A 95 3.01 -5.93 -2.28
N LEU A 96 2.47 -4.71 -2.13
CA LEU A 96 3.27 -3.58 -1.66
C LEU A 96 3.57 -3.80 -0.17
N SER A 97 4.83 -3.85 0.22
CA SER A 97 5.23 -3.95 1.64
C SER A 97 5.56 -2.60 2.24
N GLN A 98 6.24 -1.75 1.47
CA GLN A 98 6.63 -0.40 1.88
C GLN A 98 6.49 0.59 0.74
N ASN A 99 6.16 1.82 1.13
CA ASN A 99 6.12 2.99 0.28
C ASN A 99 6.96 4.10 0.92
N ALA A 100 7.96 4.63 0.20
CA ALA A 100 8.82 5.70 0.69
C ALA A 100 8.77 6.90 -0.27
N VAL A 101 8.28 8.04 0.21
CA VAL A 101 8.18 9.27 -0.58
C VAL A 101 9.23 10.28 -0.12
N LYS A 102 10.15 10.63 -1.00
CA LYS A 102 11.15 11.68 -0.78
C LYS A 102 10.62 13.00 -1.28
N GLY A 103 10.88 14.06 -0.52
CA GLY A 103 10.38 15.39 -0.85
C GLY A 103 10.97 16.48 0.02
N ARG A 104 10.35 17.66 -0.05
CA ARG A 104 10.62 18.79 0.84
C ARG A 104 9.32 19.28 1.47
N VAL A 105 9.40 19.67 2.73
CA VAL A 105 8.29 20.28 3.45
C VAL A 105 8.72 21.61 4.04
N VAL A 106 7.85 22.62 3.91
CA VAL A 106 7.94 23.91 4.59
C VAL A 106 6.65 24.10 5.37
N LEU A 107 6.71 24.20 6.70
CA LEU A 107 5.53 24.36 7.56
C LEU A 107 5.74 25.56 8.47
N ASN A 108 4.87 26.57 8.41
CA ASN A 108 4.82 27.61 9.44
C ASN A 108 4.24 27.05 10.75
N PRO A 109 4.44 27.75 11.89
CA PRO A 109 3.83 27.38 13.16
C PRO A 109 2.33 27.09 13.03
N GLY A 110 1.88 25.98 13.63
CA GLY A 110 0.47 25.58 13.61
C GLY A 110 -0.03 24.95 12.30
N THR A 111 0.87 24.67 11.34
CA THR A 111 0.53 23.92 10.12
C THR A 111 1.02 22.47 10.19
N ARG A 112 0.41 21.61 9.38
CA ARG A 112 0.79 20.20 9.28
C ARG A 112 0.61 19.65 7.87
N LEU A 113 1.40 18.62 7.57
CA LEU A 113 1.24 17.71 6.45
C LEU A 113 0.70 16.38 6.98
N ASP A 114 -0.45 15.93 6.48
CA ASP A 114 -0.89 14.54 6.56
C ASP A 114 -0.58 13.83 5.25
N TYR A 115 -0.15 12.58 5.32
CA TYR A 115 0.09 11.77 4.14
C TYR A 115 -0.49 10.38 4.29
N TYR A 116 -0.94 9.81 3.17
CA TYR A 116 -1.63 8.53 3.11
C TYR A 116 -1.11 7.72 1.93
N THR A 117 -0.98 6.41 2.12
CA THR A 117 -0.80 5.46 1.04
C THR A 117 -1.94 4.45 1.10
N THR A 118 -2.78 4.42 0.08
CA THR A 118 -3.89 3.50 -0.06
C THR A 118 -3.58 2.48 -1.14
N VAL A 119 -3.75 1.20 -0.84
CA VAL A 119 -3.38 0.08 -1.72
C VAL A 119 -4.55 -0.89 -1.88
N PHE A 120 -4.83 -1.29 -3.11
CA PHE A 120 -5.79 -2.35 -3.44
C PHE A 120 -5.52 -2.92 -4.83
N PHE A 121 -6.02 -4.13 -5.09
CA PHE A 121 -6.06 -4.70 -6.44
C PHE A 121 -7.43 -4.44 -7.07
N SER A 122 -7.50 -4.08 -8.35
CA SER A 122 -8.78 -3.78 -9.03
C SER A 122 -9.77 -4.94 -8.96
N GLU A 123 -9.27 -6.17 -9.06
CA GLU A 123 -10.04 -7.42 -9.02
C GLU A 123 -10.66 -7.68 -7.63
N ALA A 124 -10.14 -7.01 -6.59
CA ALA A 124 -10.61 -7.15 -5.22
C ALA A 124 -10.58 -5.80 -4.48
N ALA A 125 -11.14 -4.75 -5.08
CA ALA A 125 -11.05 -3.38 -4.55
C ALA A 125 -11.61 -3.23 -3.12
N ALA A 126 -12.55 -4.09 -2.72
CA ALA A 126 -13.05 -4.15 -1.33
C ALA A 126 -11.96 -4.54 -0.31
N LYS A 127 -10.89 -5.24 -0.74
CA LYS A 127 -9.69 -5.52 0.05
C LYS A 127 -8.71 -4.37 -0.13
N THR A 128 -8.92 -3.32 0.66
CA THR A 128 -8.09 -2.12 0.66
C THR A 128 -7.30 -2.02 1.96
N SER A 129 -6.06 -1.55 1.87
CA SER A 129 -5.25 -1.12 3.01
C SER A 129 -4.94 0.36 2.89
N THR A 130 -4.97 1.10 4.00
CA THR A 130 -4.53 2.49 4.04
C THR A 130 -3.67 2.71 5.25
N VAL A 131 -2.45 3.18 5.01
CA VAL A 131 -1.52 3.63 6.04
C VAL A 131 -1.40 5.14 5.97
N ARG A 132 -1.16 5.77 7.13
CA ARG A 132 -1.11 7.23 7.25
C ARG A 132 0.01 7.67 8.18
N GLY A 133 0.55 8.85 7.92
CA GLY A 133 1.44 9.55 8.83
C GLY A 133 1.22 11.06 8.77
N HIS A 134 1.96 11.79 9.58
CA HIS A 134 1.90 13.25 9.60
C HIS A 134 3.24 13.87 10.01
N ILE A 135 3.42 15.13 9.61
CA ILE A 135 4.46 16.04 10.11
C ILE A 135 3.74 17.30 10.55
N LYS A 136 3.88 17.66 11.83
CA LYS A 136 3.30 18.88 12.39
C LYS A 136 4.43 19.81 12.80
N ASN A 137 4.24 21.11 12.60
CA ASN A 137 5.10 22.12 13.19
C ASN A 137 4.44 22.69 14.45
N GLU A 138 5.00 22.33 15.60
CA GLU A 138 4.57 22.77 16.92
C GLU A 138 5.46 23.87 17.50
N ASP A 139 6.53 24.23 16.79
CA ASP A 139 7.48 25.26 17.20
C ASP A 139 7.02 26.66 16.75
N ASP A 140 7.62 27.70 17.33
CA ASP A 140 7.37 29.11 16.98
C ASP A 140 8.10 29.57 15.70
N SER A 141 8.89 28.68 15.08
CA SER A 141 9.67 28.97 13.87
C SER A 141 9.20 28.15 12.68
N THR A 142 9.59 28.54 11.46
CA THR A 142 9.25 27.76 10.26
C THR A 142 10.09 26.49 10.18
N LEU A 143 9.45 25.34 10.03
CA LEU A 143 10.11 24.08 9.71
C LEU A 143 10.34 24.01 8.19
N ASP A 144 11.58 23.96 7.74
CA ASP A 144 11.94 23.77 6.33
C ASP A 144 12.99 22.65 6.22
N LYS A 145 12.62 21.52 5.64
CA LYS A 145 13.54 20.37 5.49
C LYS A 145 13.15 19.43 4.37
N SER A 146 14.16 18.73 3.87
CA SER A 146 13.96 17.49 3.11
C SER A 146 13.39 16.40 4.02
N VAL A 147 12.51 15.56 3.47
CA VAL A 147 11.83 14.49 4.19
C VAL A 147 11.83 13.20 3.38
N THR A 148 11.80 12.08 4.11
CA THR A 148 11.44 10.76 3.58
C THR A 148 10.24 10.27 4.38
N LEU A 149 9.07 10.22 3.75
CA LEU A 149 7.82 9.75 4.33
C LEU A 149 7.73 8.26 4.09
N VAL A 150 7.83 7.45 5.15
CA VAL A 150 7.84 5.98 5.03
C VAL A 150 6.53 5.42 5.57
N ASN A 151 5.86 4.63 4.73
CA ASN A 151 4.60 3.97 4.98
C ASN A 151 4.79 2.46 4.85
N ASN A 152 4.80 1.76 5.99
CA ASN A 152 4.95 0.31 6.08
C ASN A 152 3.58 -0.36 6.19
N LEU A 153 3.26 -1.28 5.29
CA LEU A 153 1.99 -1.99 5.30
C LEU A 153 1.96 -3.14 6.31
N GLY A 154 3.12 -3.73 6.65
CA GLY A 154 3.24 -4.74 7.71
C GLY A 154 2.26 -5.91 7.53
N GLY A 155 1.41 -6.16 8.52
CA GLY A 155 0.34 -7.17 8.46
C GLY A 155 -0.87 -6.76 7.59
N GLY A 156 -0.97 -5.49 7.21
CA GLY A 156 -2.01 -4.93 6.35
C GLY A 156 -1.69 -4.99 4.86
N LYS A 157 -0.72 -5.81 4.42
CA LYS A 157 -0.43 -6.03 3.00
C LYS A 157 -1.65 -6.58 2.26
N VAL A 158 -1.98 -5.98 1.12
CA VAL A 158 -2.98 -6.53 0.20
C VAL A 158 -2.23 -7.35 -0.84
N TRP A 159 -2.43 -8.66 -0.81
CA TRP A 159 -1.84 -9.58 -1.78
C TRP A 159 -2.65 -9.61 -3.07
N SER A 160 -1.95 -9.72 -4.20
CA SER A 160 -2.52 -9.99 -5.50
C SER A 160 -3.33 -11.29 -5.51
N GLN A 161 -4.10 -11.52 -6.56
CA GLN A 161 -4.61 -12.89 -6.81
C GLN A 161 -3.45 -13.85 -7.10
N CYS A 162 -3.64 -15.13 -6.80
CA CYS A 162 -2.67 -16.17 -7.13
C CYS A 162 -2.64 -16.36 -8.64
N THR A 163 -1.47 -16.21 -9.25
CA THR A 163 -1.38 -16.27 -10.71
C THR A 163 -1.67 -17.68 -11.24
N GLY A 164 -2.53 -17.74 -12.26
CA GLY A 164 -2.82 -18.95 -13.01
C GLY A 164 -1.90 -19.13 -14.23
N SER A 165 -2.31 -19.98 -15.17
CA SER A 165 -1.60 -20.21 -16.42
C SER A 165 -1.42 -18.96 -17.28
N SER A 166 -2.24 -17.92 -17.08
CA SER A 166 -2.12 -16.64 -17.77
C SER A 166 -1.00 -15.74 -17.24
N GLY A 167 -0.42 -16.03 -16.07
CA GLY A 167 0.59 -15.17 -15.43
C GLY A 167 0.07 -13.81 -14.94
N ASN A 168 -1.23 -13.54 -15.04
CA ASN A 168 -1.80 -12.24 -14.68
C ASN A 168 -2.01 -12.14 -13.16
N ALA A 169 -1.30 -11.20 -12.52
CA ALA A 169 -1.41 -10.93 -11.09
C ALA A 169 -2.43 -9.82 -10.72
N GLY A 170 -3.12 -9.26 -11.71
CA GLY A 170 -4.10 -8.19 -11.56
C GLY A 170 -3.50 -6.79 -11.65
N ILE A 171 -4.35 -5.80 -11.40
CA ILE A 171 -3.96 -4.38 -11.42
C ILE A 171 -3.76 -3.90 -9.99
N LEU A 172 -2.51 -3.66 -9.60
CA LEU A 172 -2.17 -3.04 -8.33
C LEU A 172 -2.41 -1.53 -8.42
N ASN A 173 -3.25 -1.00 -7.53
CA ASN A 173 -3.51 0.42 -7.39
C ASN A 173 -2.85 0.92 -6.11
N VAL A 174 -1.94 1.89 -6.23
CA VAL A 174 -1.28 2.55 -5.10
C VAL A 174 -1.53 4.04 -5.21
N ASN A 175 -2.25 4.60 -4.24
CA ASN A 175 -2.58 6.02 -4.20
C ASN A 175 -1.83 6.70 -3.05
N PHE A 176 -0.84 7.51 -3.39
CA PHE A 176 -0.21 8.42 -2.45
C PHE A 176 -0.98 9.74 -2.41
N ARG A 177 -1.30 10.23 -1.20
CA ARG A 177 -2.02 11.48 -0.98
C ARG A 177 -1.32 12.33 0.07
N GLY A 178 -1.05 13.59 -0.25
CA GLY A 178 -0.59 14.60 0.69
C GLY A 178 -1.69 15.64 0.95
N ALA A 179 -1.89 16.02 2.21
CA ALA A 179 -2.86 17.03 2.61
C ALA A 179 -2.21 18.04 3.57
N LEU A 180 -2.25 19.31 3.19
CA LEU A 180 -1.79 20.42 4.03
C LEU A 180 -2.99 21.05 4.75
N SER A 181 -2.80 21.34 6.05
CA SER A 181 -3.80 22.02 6.87
C SER A 181 -3.17 22.94 7.91
N GLY A 182 -3.95 23.90 8.42
CA GLY A 182 -3.55 24.86 9.44
C GLY A 182 -3.91 26.30 9.05
N SER A 183 -3.51 27.26 9.90
CA SER A 183 -3.78 28.69 9.71
C SER A 183 -2.63 29.48 9.06
N GLY A 184 -1.46 28.84 8.90
CA GLY A 184 -0.25 29.46 8.35
C GLY A 184 0.05 29.09 6.90
N LYS A 185 1.21 29.56 6.40
CA LYS A 185 1.76 29.11 5.11
C LYS A 185 2.36 27.71 5.26
N ALA A 186 2.25 26.92 4.22
CA ALA A 186 2.81 25.58 4.18
C ALA A 186 3.09 25.19 2.74
N TYR A 187 4.04 24.30 2.52
CA TYR A 187 4.39 23.77 1.22
C TYR A 187 4.86 22.33 1.38
N PHE A 188 4.45 21.47 0.46
CA PHE A 188 4.95 20.12 0.36
C PHE A 188 5.13 19.77 -1.11
N GLU A 189 6.30 19.26 -1.46
CA GLU A 189 6.58 18.67 -2.76
C GLU A 189 7.05 17.23 -2.59
N ALA A 190 6.47 16.32 -3.37
CA ALA A 190 6.99 14.98 -3.54
C ALA A 190 7.85 14.95 -4.79
N LEU A 191 9.06 14.40 -4.67
CA LEU A 191 10.05 14.32 -5.74
C LEU A 191 10.15 12.89 -6.27
N GLN A 192 10.19 11.92 -5.36
CA GLN A 192 10.31 10.51 -5.69
C GLN A 192 9.46 9.65 -4.77
N GLU A 193 8.89 8.59 -5.32
CA GLU A 193 8.21 7.52 -4.59
C GLU A 193 8.87 6.19 -4.92
N ASN A 194 9.43 5.53 -3.91
CA ASN A 194 10.08 4.23 -3.99
C ASN A 194 9.17 3.18 -3.34
N TRP A 195 9.03 2.04 -4.00
CA TRP A 195 8.24 0.92 -3.51
C TRP A 195 9.11 -0.27 -3.21
N ASP A 196 8.77 -0.99 -2.14
CA ASP A 196 9.23 -2.36 -1.94
C ASP A 196 8.06 -3.30 -2.20
N LEU A 197 8.27 -4.27 -3.09
CA LEU A 197 7.30 -5.31 -3.40
C LEU A 197 7.75 -6.62 -2.74
N GLU A 198 6.83 -7.25 -2.02
CA GLU A 198 7.04 -8.55 -1.40
C GLU A 198 6.38 -9.63 -2.26
N TRP A 199 7.09 -10.75 -2.45
CA TRP A 199 6.66 -11.86 -3.28
C TRP A 199 6.57 -13.14 -2.46
N ARG A 200 5.61 -14.00 -2.83
CA ARG A 200 5.50 -15.33 -2.24
C ARG A 200 4.85 -16.33 -3.19
N LYS A 201 5.00 -17.60 -2.83
CA LYS A 201 4.26 -18.70 -3.44
C LYS A 201 2.82 -18.79 -2.91
N CYS A 202 1.96 -19.22 -3.81
CA CYS A 202 0.60 -19.71 -3.63
C CYS A 202 0.41 -20.86 -4.64
#